data_AF-A0A258ELS7-F1
#
_entry.id   AF-A0A258ELS7-F1
#
_cell.length_a   1.000
_cell.length_b   1.000
_cell.length_c   1.000
_cell.angle_alpha   90.00
_cell.angle_beta   90.00
_cell.angle_gamma   90.00
#
_symmetry.space_group_name_H-M   'P 1'
#
loop_
_entity.id
_entity.type
_entity.pdbx_description
1 polymer ?
#
loop_
_entity_poly.entity_id
_entity_poly.type
_entity_poly.pdbx_seq_one_letter_code
_entity_poly.pdbx_strand_id
1 'polypeptide(L)' 'MDRRNPWRFGPTRGELWFWLWVSFGGFGLMAVASGMRGLPEGPAFVEVVGLATLVFGYLGGRSVKRLIRREHP' A
#
# COMPACT_ATOMS: atom_id res chain seq x y z
N MET A 1 25.53 16.41 -0.34
CA MET A 1 24.62 15.65 -1.23
C MET A 1 25.49 14.80 -2.16
N ASP A 2 25.63 13.50 -1.87
CA ASP A 2 26.47 12.60 -2.67
C ASP A 2 25.85 12.40 -4.07
N ARG A 3 26.59 12.76 -5.13
CA ARG A 3 26.12 12.64 -6.51
C ARG A 3 25.91 11.19 -6.95
N ARG A 4 26.48 10.22 -6.20
CA ARG A 4 26.46 8.79 -6.54
C ARG A 4 25.29 7.98 -5.98
N ASN A 5 24.39 8.56 -5.18
CA ASN A 5 23.23 7.81 -4.68
C ASN A 5 22.12 7.74 -5.78
N PRO A 6 21.83 6.56 -6.36
CA PRO A 6 20.77 6.41 -7.37
C PRO A 6 19.36 6.66 -6.80
N TRP A 7 19.19 6.60 -5.48
CA TRP A 7 17.91 6.76 -4.79
C TRP A 7 17.66 8.19 -4.31
N ARG A 8 18.49 9.17 -4.69
CA ARG A 8 18.37 10.58 -4.30
C ARG A 8 16.99 11.19 -4.63
N PHE A 9 16.37 10.78 -5.73
CA PHE A 9 15.06 11.24 -6.16
C PHE A 9 13.92 10.26 -5.80
N GLY A 10 14.24 9.25 -4.99
CA GLY A 10 13.26 8.29 -4.50
C GLY A 10 12.41 8.87 -3.35
N PRO A 11 11.26 8.25 -3.06
CA PRO A 11 10.48 8.54 -1.86
C PRO A 11 11.34 8.33 -0.62
N THR A 12 11.24 9.28 0.31
CA THR A 12 11.94 9.25 1.59
C THR A 12 11.47 8.08 2.45
N ARG A 13 12.29 7.71 3.45
CA ARG A 13 11.90 6.67 4.43
C ARG A 13 10.58 6.98 5.13
N GLY A 14 10.31 8.26 5.43
CA GLY A 14 9.07 8.70 6.05
C GLY A 14 7.85 8.52 5.14
N GLU A 15 7.97 8.89 3.86
CA GLU A 15 6.90 8.68 2.88
C GLU A 15 6.61 7.19 2.67
N LEU A 16 7.63 6.33 2.63
CA LEU A 16 7.42 4.88 2.53
C LEU A 16 6.63 4.33 3.71
N TRP A 17 6.93 4.76 4.94
CA TRP A 17 6.13 4.39 6.11
C TRP A 17 4.71 4.94 6.06
N PHE A 18 4.53 6.18 5.61
CA PHE A 18 3.20 6.76 5.40
C PHE A 18 2.36 5.92 4.43
N TRP A 19 2.91 5.60 3.26
CA TRP A 19 2.21 4.77 2.27
C TRP A 19 1.92 3.36 2.78
N LEU A 20 2.80 2.80 3.61
CA LEU A 20 2.57 1.52 4.26
C LEU A 20 1.39 1.57 5.24
N TRP A 21 1.34 2.59 6.09
CA TRP A 21 0.23 2.80 7.03
C TRP A 21 -1.09 3.08 6.31
N VAL A 22 -1.09 3.88 5.24
CA VAL A 22 -2.27 4.12 4.40
C VAL A 22 -2.77 2.82 3.79
N SER A 23 -1.87 1.97 3.29
CA SER A 23 -2.25 0.67 2.70
C SER A 23 -2.83 -0.27 3.75
N PHE A 24 -2.22 -0.33 4.93
CA PHE A 24 -2.73 -1.12 6.04
C PHE A 24 -4.10 -0.61 6.53
N GLY A 25 -4.27 0.71 6.63
CA GLY A 25 -5.55 1.35 6.95
C GLY A 25 -6.62 1.08 5.90
N GLY A 26 -6.27 1.14 4.61
CA GLY A 26 -7.18 0.83 3.50
C GLY A 26 -7.69 -0.61 3.55
N PHE A 27 -6.79 -1.58 3.74
CA PHE A 27 -7.19 -2.98 3.94
C PHE A 27 -7.99 -3.21 5.23
N GLY A 28 -7.60 -2.55 6.33
CA GLY A 28 -8.32 -2.61 7.60
C GLY A 28 -9.75 -2.09 7.47
N LEU A 29 -9.93 -0.92 6.86
CA LEU A 29 -11.25 -0.34 6.60
C LEU A 29 -12.08 -1.21 5.65
N MET A 30 -11.47 -1.79 4.62
CA MET A 30 -12.15 -2.74 3.74
C MET A 30 -12.64 -3.97 4.52
N ALA A 31 -11.77 -4.59 5.32
CA ALA A 31 -12.13 -5.76 6.12
C ALA A 31 -13.24 -5.44 7.13
N VAL A 32 -13.17 -4.28 7.81
CA VAL A 32 -14.21 -3.80 8.73
C VAL A 32 -15.52 -3.57 7.97
N ALA A 33 -15.48 -2.89 6.82
CA ALA A 33 -16.67 -2.62 6.02
C ALA A 33 -17.33 -3.92 5.54
N SER A 34 -16.56 -4.89 5.06
CA SER A 34 -17.05 -6.20 4.65
C SER A 34 -17.60 -7.02 5.82
N GLY A 35 -16.97 -6.96 6.99
CA GLY A 35 -17.45 -7.66 8.18
C GLY A 35 -18.74 -7.07 8.74
N MET A 36 -18.89 -5.74 8.71
CA MET A 36 -20.06 -5.04 9.24
C MET A 36 -21.25 -5.01 8.27
N ARG A 37 -21.00 -4.89 6.97
CA ARG A 37 -22.07 -4.78 5.94
C ARG A 37 -22.40 -6.10 5.27
N GLY A 38 -21.64 -7.16 5.57
CA GLY A 38 -21.70 -8.42 4.83
C GLY A 38 -20.87 -8.37 3.55
N LEU A 39 -20.61 -9.56 2.99
CA LEU A 39 -19.93 -9.69 1.72
C LEU A 39 -20.93 -9.38 0.59
N PRO A 40 -20.68 -8.35 -0.24
CA PRO A 40 -21.56 -8.08 -1.37
C PRO A 40 -21.67 -9.32 -2.27
N GLU A 41 -22.89 -9.67 -2.64
CA GLU A 41 -23.12 -10.78 -3.57
C GLU A 41 -22.87 -10.32 -5.01
N GLY A 42 -22.23 -11.16 -5.81
CA GLY A 42 -21.99 -10.90 -7.23
C GLY A 42 -20.69 -10.15 -7.57
N PRO A 43 -20.60 -9.59 -8.80
CA PRO A 43 -19.35 -9.04 -9.36
C PRO A 43 -18.75 -7.87 -8.56
N ALA A 44 -19.60 -7.09 -7.90
CA ALA A 44 -19.19 -5.89 -7.16
C ALA A 44 -18.18 -6.19 -6.05
N PHE A 45 -18.27 -7.34 -5.40
CA PHE A 45 -17.28 -7.73 -4.38
C PHE A 45 -15.91 -8.01 -4.97
N VAL A 46 -15.89 -8.72 -6.11
CA VAL A 46 -14.65 -9.02 -6.84
C VAL A 46 -14.00 -7.73 -7.32
N GLU A 47 -14.78 -6.76 -7.78
CA GLU A 47 -14.27 -5.45 -8.18
C GLU A 47 -13.71 -4.68 -6.99
N VAL A 48 -14.43 -4.59 -5.87
CA VAL A 48 -13.98 -3.84 -4.69
C VAL A 48 -12.72 -4.47 -4.08
N VAL A 49 -12.74 -5.78 -3.82
CA VAL A 49 -11.59 -6.48 -3.25
C VAL A 49 -10.44 -6.54 -4.23
N GLY A 50 -10.71 -6.75 -5.52
CA GLY A 50 -9.71 -6.77 -6.58
C GLY A 50 -9.01 -5.42 -6.72
N LEU A 51 -9.76 -4.32 -6.83
CA LEU A 51 -9.22 -2.97 -6.91
C LEU A 51 -8.50 -2.58 -5.63
N ALA A 52 -9.06 -2.86 -4.45
CA ALA A 52 -8.40 -2.58 -3.18
C ALA A 52 -7.09 -3.35 -3.05
N THR A 53 -7.07 -4.63 -3.42
CA THR A 53 -5.86 -5.45 -3.42
C THR A 53 -4.83 -4.94 -4.41
N LEU A 54 -5.24 -4.54 -5.61
CA LEU A 54 -4.32 -3.95 -6.59
C LEU A 54 -3.74 -2.62 -6.09
N VAL A 55 -4.56 -1.71 -5.58
CA VAL A 55 -4.11 -0.38 -5.15
C VAL A 55 -3.30 -0.46 -3.86
N PHE A 56 -3.90 -0.96 -2.78
CA PHE A 56 -3.26 -1.00 -1.47
C PHE A 56 -2.19 -2.08 -1.38
N GLY A 57 -2.35 -3.20 -2.09
CA GLY A 57 -1.33 -4.24 -2.17
C GLY A 57 -0.10 -3.77 -2.94
N TYR A 58 -0.28 -3.03 -4.04
CA TYR A 58 0.86 -2.45 -4.76
C TYR A 58 1.56 -1.36 -3.94
N LEU A 59 0.81 -0.41 -3.37
CA LEU A 59 1.38 0.69 -2.58
C LEU A 59 2.10 0.17 -1.33
N GLY A 60 1.46 -0.72 -0.58
CA GLY A 60 2.02 -1.34 0.61
C GLY A 60 3.22 -2.24 0.26
N GLY A 61 3.06 -3.12 -0.72
CA GLY A 61 4.12 -4.04 -1.16
C GLY A 61 5.36 -3.32 -1.70
N ARG A 62 5.17 -2.26 -2.49
CA ARG A 62 6.27 -1.38 -2.94
C ARG A 62 6.97 -0.73 -1.75
N SER A 63 6.19 -0.25 -0.78
CA SER A 63 6.71 0.42 0.41
C SER A 63 7.55 -0.54 1.27
N VAL A 64 7.03 -1.74 1.55
CA VAL A 64 7.75 -2.80 2.26
C VAL A 64 9.02 -3.19 1.52
N LYS A 65 8.95 -3.45 0.21
CA LYS A 65 10.11 -3.85 -0.60
C LYS A 65 11.22 -2.81 -0.52
N ARG A 66 10.89 -1.51 -0.68
CA ARG A 66 11.88 -0.42 -0.63
C ARG A 66 12.43 -0.19 0.76
N LEU A 67 11.62 -0.38 1.80
CA LEU A 67 12.06 -0.29 3.18
C LEU A 67 13.04 -1.42 3.56
N ILE A 68 12.76 -2.66 3.15
CA ILE A 68 13.63 -3.82 3.37
C ILE A 68 14.95 -3.66 2.60
N ARG A 69 14.87 -3.26 1.33
CA ARG A 69 16.04 -3.09 0.46
C ARG A 69 16.82 -1.79 0.73
N ARG A 70 16.34 -0.95 1.65
CA ARG A 70 16.92 0.37 1.96
C ARG A 70 17.09 1.23 0.70
N GLU A 71 16.15 1.12 -0.25
CA GLU A 71 16.12 1.85 -1.52
C GLU A 71 15.47 3.23 -1.33
N HIS A 72 15.98 3.99 -0.37
CA HIS A 72 15.51 5.32 -0.03
C HIS A 72 16.69 6.20 0.40
N PRO A 73 16.61 7.52 0.19
CA PRO A 73 17.64 8.45 0.63
C PRO A 73 17.78 8.51 2.16
#